data_AF-A0QUB4-F1
#
_entry.id   AF-A0QUB4-F1
#
_cell.length_a   1.000
_cell.length_b   1.000
_cell.length_c   1.000
_cell.angle_alpha   90.00
_cell.angle_beta   90.00
_cell.angle_gamma   90.00
#
_symmetry.space_group_name_H-M   'P 1'
#
loop_
_entity.id
_entity.type
_entity.pdbx_description
1 polymer ?
#
loop_
_entity_poly.entity_id
_entity_poly.type
_entity_poly.pdbx_seq_one_letter_code
_entity_poly.pdbx_strand_id
1 'polypeptide(L)'
;MWCRYPDQIESDLKIHCHGTDIRWWHRGDRDERGCLKLSSRLLLNLIRGLPEDSEFKTHAAEPFGRGGDWSILKKMTAALHNEVAAYRASKYAGTPHEYEYDVFISPSEARERAEEEAAEEEFHDREFGKLLSIFN
;
A
#
# COMPACT_ATOMS: atom_id res chain seq x y z
N MET A 1 -12.75 2.95 -11.54
CA MET A 1 -11.42 2.33 -11.70
C MET A 1 -10.58 3.15 -12.66
N TRP A 2 -10.79 3.04 -13.98
CA TRP A 2 -9.98 3.76 -14.98
C TRP A 2 -9.87 5.28 -14.75
N CYS A 3 -10.98 6.01 -14.59
CA CYS A 3 -10.92 7.47 -14.43
C CYS A 3 -10.23 7.93 -13.13
N ARG A 4 -9.98 7.02 -12.18
CA ARG A 4 -9.32 7.32 -10.92
C ARG A 4 -7.82 6.98 -10.95
N TYR A 5 -7.41 6.06 -11.81
CA TYR A 5 -6.03 5.55 -11.88
C TYR A 5 -5.55 5.41 -13.32
N PRO A 6 -5.69 6.44 -14.18
CA PRO A 6 -5.39 6.31 -15.61
C PRO A 6 -3.90 6.07 -15.85
N ASP A 7 -3.03 6.79 -15.14
CA ASP A 7 -1.58 6.73 -15.33
C ASP A 7 -1.00 5.39 -14.88
N GLN A 8 -1.46 4.86 -13.74
CA GLN A 8 -1.03 3.56 -13.23
C GLN A 8 -1.45 2.44 -14.19
N ILE A 9 -2.70 2.47 -14.66
CA ILE A 9 -3.20 1.45 -15.61
C ILE A 9 -2.44 1.56 -16.94
N GLU A 10 -2.20 2.76 -17.45
CA GLU A 10 -1.45 2.94 -18.70
C GLU A 10 0.00 2.45 -18.58
N SER A 11 0.68 2.80 -17.48
CA SER A 11 2.03 2.34 -17.18
C SER A 11 2.10 0.81 -17.11
N ASP A 12 1.22 0.21 -16.31
CA ASP A 12 1.20 -1.25 -16.11
C ASP A 12 0.88 -2.00 -17.40
N LEU A 13 -0.07 -1.52 -18.22
CA LEU A 13 -0.36 -2.15 -19.50
C LEU A 13 0.81 -2.05 -20.48
N LYS A 14 1.53 -0.92 -20.50
CA LYS A 14 2.72 -0.75 -21.34
C LYS A 14 3.85 -1.70 -20.94
N ILE A 15 4.06 -1.88 -19.62
CA ILE A 15 5.15 -2.68 -19.08
C ILE A 15 4.82 -4.18 -19.17
N HIS A 16 3.62 -4.57 -18.74
CA HIS A 16 3.26 -5.98 -18.51
C HIS A 16 2.39 -6.61 -19.60
N CYS A 17 1.75 -5.80 -20.45
CA CYS A 17 0.83 -6.27 -21.48
C CYS A 17 1.30 -5.82 -22.87
N HIS A 18 2.45 -6.34 -23.31
CA HIS A 18 3.06 -5.96 -24.59
C HIS A 18 2.08 -5.97 -25.75
N GLY A 19 2.13 -4.91 -26.57
CA GLY A 19 1.22 -4.75 -27.70
C GLY A 19 -0.20 -4.36 -27.31
N THR A 20 -0.46 -3.99 -26.05
CA THR A 20 -1.74 -3.40 -25.61
C THR A 20 -1.61 -1.90 -25.48
N ASP A 21 -2.56 -1.16 -26.05
CA ASP A 21 -2.69 0.28 -25.87
C ASP A 21 -4.08 0.60 -25.31
N ILE A 22 -4.13 1.22 -24.13
CA ILE A 22 -5.39 1.60 -23.50
C ILE A 22 -6.21 2.57 -24.36
N ARG A 23 -5.56 3.35 -25.23
CA ARG A 23 -6.23 4.24 -26.18
C ARG A 23 -7.14 3.50 -27.16
N TRP A 24 -6.88 2.23 -27.44
CA TRP A 24 -7.76 1.40 -28.25
C TRP A 24 -9.11 1.18 -27.60
N TRP A 25 -9.14 1.02 -26.27
CA TRP A 25 -10.40 0.93 -25.53
C TRP A 25 -11.13 2.28 -25.51
N HIS A 26 -10.41 3.38 -25.33
CA HIS A 26 -10.98 4.73 -25.33
C HIS A 26 -11.67 5.12 -26.63
N ARG A 27 -11.01 4.84 -27.76
CA ARG A 27 -11.52 5.19 -29.09
C ARG A 27 -12.48 4.14 -29.64
N GLY A 28 -12.53 2.95 -29.03
CA GLY A 28 -13.24 1.80 -29.59
C GLY A 28 -12.59 1.32 -30.89
N ASP A 29 -11.25 1.38 -30.97
CA ASP A 29 -10.49 0.98 -32.15
C ASP A 29 -10.77 -0.48 -32.50
N ARG A 30 -10.98 -0.75 -33.79
CA ARG A 30 -11.29 -2.08 -34.31
C ARG A 30 -10.12 -2.67 -35.10
N ASP A 31 -10.01 -3.99 -35.08
CA ASP A 31 -9.08 -4.74 -35.92
C ASP A 31 -9.62 -4.91 -37.35
N GLU A 32 -8.84 -5.57 -38.21
CA GLU A 32 -9.19 -5.86 -39.61
C GLU A 32 -10.49 -6.69 -39.76
N ARG A 33 -10.91 -7.38 -38.70
CA ARG A 33 -12.13 -8.21 -38.65
C ARG A 33 -13.32 -7.43 -38.09
N GLY A 34 -13.14 -6.16 -37.74
CA GLY A 34 -14.18 -5.30 -37.17
C GLY A 34 -14.44 -5.56 -35.68
N CYS A 35 -13.59 -6.34 -35.00
CA CYS A 35 -13.66 -6.59 -33.56
C CYS A 35 -12.90 -5.51 -32.78
N LEU A 36 -13.31 -5.22 -31.54
CA LEU A 36 -12.59 -4.28 -30.68
C LEU A 36 -11.20 -4.80 -30.36
N LYS A 37 -10.16 -4.00 -30.62
CA LYS A 37 -8.77 -4.34 -30.27
C LYS A 37 -8.59 -4.51 -28.76
N LEU A 38 -9.30 -3.71 -27.97
CA LEU A 38 -9.34 -3.84 -26.51
C LEU A 38 -10.78 -3.67 -26.03
N SER A 39 -11.44 -4.77 -25.69
CA SER A 39 -12.78 -4.75 -25.09
C SER A 39 -12.70 -4.53 -23.57
N SER A 40 -13.78 -4.04 -22.95
CA SER A 40 -13.85 -3.89 -21.48
C SER A 40 -13.60 -5.21 -20.74
N ARG A 41 -14.05 -6.34 -21.30
CA ARG A 41 -13.82 -7.67 -20.74
C ARG A 41 -12.33 -8.05 -20.78
N LEU A 42 -11.66 -7.80 -21.90
CA LEU A 42 -10.23 -8.05 -22.05
C LEU A 42 -9.43 -7.14 -21.12
N LEU A 43 -9.75 -5.85 -21.07
CA LEU A 43 -9.10 -4.90 -20.16
C LEU A 43 -9.19 -5.36 -18.69
N LEU A 44 -10.37 -5.79 -18.24
CA LEU A 44 -10.54 -6.30 -16.88
C LEU A 44 -9.72 -7.57 -16.62
N ASN A 45 -9.57 -8.44 -17.62
CA ASN A 45 -8.74 -9.64 -17.48
C ASN A 45 -7.25 -9.28 -17.39
N LEU A 46 -6.78 -8.34 -18.21
CA LEU A 46 -5.40 -7.85 -18.16
C LEU A 46 -5.10 -7.23 -16.80
N ILE A 47 -5.98 -6.34 -16.32
CA ILE A 47 -5.83 -5.71 -15.00
C ILE A 47 -5.84 -6.73 -13.87
N ARG A 48 -6.70 -7.75 -13.94
CA ARG A 48 -6.72 -8.82 -12.94
C ARG A 48 -5.42 -9.62 -12.92
N GLY A 49 -4.85 -9.87 -14.09
CA GLY A 49 -3.61 -10.63 -14.29
C GLY A 49 -2.32 -9.81 -14.15
N LEU A 50 -2.40 -8.52 -13.80
CA LEU A 50 -1.21 -7.73 -13.49
C LEU A 50 -0.45 -8.34 -12.31
N PRO A 51 0.90 -8.25 -12.30
CA PRO A 51 1.71 -8.66 -11.16
C PRO A 51 1.25 -8.02 -9.85
N GLU A 52 1.39 -8.73 -8.75
CA GLU A 52 0.96 -8.24 -7.43
C GLU A 52 1.65 -6.93 -7.03
N ASP A 53 2.88 -6.71 -7.48
CA ASP A 53 3.71 -5.53 -7.23
C ASP A 53 3.54 -4.41 -8.26
N SER A 54 2.61 -4.54 -9.21
CA SER A 54 2.34 -3.50 -10.20
C SER A 54 1.87 -2.19 -9.54
N GLU A 55 2.06 -1.06 -10.23
CA GLU A 55 1.69 0.26 -9.73
C GLU A 55 0.20 0.34 -9.40
N PHE A 56 -0.64 -0.15 -10.32
CA PHE A 56 -2.08 -0.18 -10.13
C PHE A 56 -2.49 -1.07 -8.95
N LYS A 57 -1.93 -2.27 -8.83
CA LYS A 57 -2.25 -3.21 -7.74
C LYS A 57 -1.81 -2.69 -6.38
N THR A 58 -0.72 -1.94 -6.34
CA THR A 58 -0.21 -1.34 -5.10
C THR A 58 -1.05 -0.12 -4.69
N HIS A 59 -1.29 0.82 -5.60
CA HIS A 59 -1.84 2.13 -5.23
C HIS A 59 -3.36 2.25 -5.38
N ALA A 60 -4.01 1.43 -6.20
CA ALA A 60 -5.47 1.47 -6.30
C ALA A 60 -6.10 1.09 -4.96
N ALA A 61 -7.22 1.74 -4.62
CA ALA A 61 -7.99 1.37 -3.43
C ALA A 61 -8.67 -0.01 -3.60
N GLU A 62 -9.05 -0.61 -2.47
CA GLU A 62 -9.95 -1.77 -2.44
C GLU A 62 -11.23 -1.50 -3.25
N PRO A 63 -11.76 -2.50 -3.98
CA PRO A 63 -11.33 -3.91 -4.07
C PRO A 63 -10.28 -4.20 -5.16
N PHE A 64 -9.67 -3.17 -5.76
CA PHE A 64 -8.82 -3.35 -6.95
C PHE A 64 -7.34 -3.50 -6.63
N GLY A 65 -6.89 -2.89 -5.54
CA GLY A 65 -5.51 -2.89 -5.06
C GLY A 65 -5.47 -2.64 -3.55
N ARG A 66 -4.29 -2.28 -3.05
CA ARG A 66 -3.99 -2.22 -1.61
C ARG A 66 -3.95 -0.82 -0.99
N GLY A 67 -4.33 0.23 -1.73
CA GLY A 67 -4.34 1.60 -1.20
C GLY A 67 -2.97 2.10 -0.72
N GLY A 68 -1.91 1.70 -1.42
CA GLY A 68 -0.51 2.02 -1.11
C GLY A 68 0.13 1.10 -0.09
N ASP A 69 -0.54 0.03 0.33
CA ASP A 69 -0.05 -0.87 1.36
C ASP A 69 0.77 -2.05 0.79
N TRP A 70 1.55 -2.67 1.68
CA TRP A 70 2.39 -3.81 1.38
C TRP A 70 1.58 -5.05 0.98
N SER A 71 2.16 -5.87 0.11
CA SER A 71 1.62 -7.20 -0.19
C SER A 71 1.67 -8.10 1.06
N ILE A 72 0.82 -9.13 1.08
CA ILE A 72 0.74 -10.09 2.19
C ILE A 72 2.11 -10.70 2.48
N LEU A 73 2.84 -11.14 1.44
CA LEU A 73 4.17 -11.70 1.61
C LEU A 73 5.15 -10.71 2.25
N LYS A 74 5.10 -9.44 1.86
CA LYS A 74 5.97 -8.41 2.44
C LYS A 74 5.63 -8.14 3.91
N LYS A 75 4.35 -8.16 4.28
CA LYS A 75 3.91 -8.09 5.68
C LYS A 75 4.40 -9.29 6.49
N MET A 76 4.27 -10.50 5.96
CA MET A 76 4.76 -11.73 6.62
C MET A 76 6.29 -11.68 6.84
N THR A 77 7.05 -11.25 5.84
CA THR A 77 8.50 -11.12 5.95
C THR A 77 8.90 -10.08 7.00
N ALA A 78 8.21 -8.93 7.05
CA ALA A 78 8.46 -7.91 8.07
C ALA A 78 8.14 -8.43 9.49
N ALA A 79 7.01 -9.13 9.66
CA ALA A 79 6.65 -9.73 10.94
C ALA A 79 7.70 -10.76 11.40
N LEU A 80 8.15 -11.65 10.51
CA LEU A 80 9.19 -12.63 10.81
C LEU A 80 10.52 -11.95 11.20
N HIS A 81 10.92 -10.91 10.47
CA HIS A 81 12.11 -10.14 10.82
C HIS A 81 11.99 -9.55 12.23
N ASN A 82 10.86 -8.89 12.52
CA ASN A 82 10.63 -8.25 13.81
C ASN A 82 10.66 -9.26 14.96
N GLU A 83 10.05 -10.44 14.78
CA GLU A 83 10.08 -11.52 15.79
C GLU A 83 11.50 -12.01 16.06
N VAL A 84 12.29 -12.26 15.01
CA VAL A 84 13.69 -12.73 15.15
C VAL A 84 14.57 -11.65 15.80
N ALA A 85 14.38 -10.40 15.41
CA ALA A 85 15.11 -9.27 15.95
C ALA A 85 14.77 -9.04 17.44
N ALA A 86 13.48 -9.11 17.80
CA ALA A 86 13.00 -9.06 19.18
C ALA A 86 13.58 -10.19 20.03
N TYR A 87 13.57 -11.42 19.52
CA TYR A 87 14.16 -12.57 20.20
C TYR A 87 15.66 -12.36 20.47
N ARG A 88 16.39 -11.86 19.47
CA ARG A 88 17.82 -11.58 19.61
C ARG A 88 18.09 -10.49 20.64
N ALA A 89 17.34 -9.39 20.60
CA ALA A 89 17.45 -8.29 21.56
C ALA A 89 17.19 -8.79 22.98
N SER A 90 16.11 -9.56 23.18
CA SER A 90 15.77 -10.18 24.46
C SER A 90 16.87 -11.10 24.99
N LYS A 91 17.51 -11.89 24.11
CA LYS A 91 18.56 -12.83 24.50
C LYS A 91 19.83 -12.14 25.02
N TYR A 92 20.19 -10.99 24.48
CA TYR A 92 21.42 -10.28 24.81
C TYR A 92 21.22 -9.02 25.66
N ALA A 93 20.00 -8.76 26.13
CA ALA A 93 19.67 -7.64 27.00
C ALA A 93 20.56 -7.62 28.26
N GLY A 94 21.16 -6.46 28.56
CA GLY A 94 22.07 -6.30 29.70
C GLY A 94 23.41 -7.04 29.59
N THR A 95 23.77 -7.53 28.40
CA THR A 95 25.08 -8.11 28.12
C THR A 95 25.94 -7.17 27.27
N PRO A 96 27.27 -7.39 27.14
CA PRO A 96 28.11 -6.62 26.21
C PRO A 96 27.71 -6.75 24.74
N HIS A 97 26.78 -7.66 24.40
CA HIS A 97 26.27 -7.89 23.05
C HIS A 97 24.82 -7.41 22.86
N GLU A 98 24.38 -6.48 23.71
CA GLU A 98 23.08 -5.85 23.61
C GLU A 98 22.81 -5.36 22.19
N TYR A 99 21.59 -5.62 21.72
CA TYR A 99 21.20 -5.45 20.33
C TYR A 99 19.87 -4.69 20.29
N GLU A 100 19.92 -3.50 19.72
CA GLU A 100 18.74 -2.72 19.35
C GLU A 100 18.39 -3.00 17.89
N TYR A 101 17.10 -2.96 17.57
CA TYR A 101 16.61 -3.27 16.24
C TYR A 101 15.47 -2.35 15.83
N ASP A 102 15.40 -2.13 14.53
CA ASP A 102 14.30 -1.40 13.90
C ASP A 102 13.11 -2.32 13.67
N VAL A 103 11.93 -1.82 14.02
CA VAL A 103 10.66 -2.50 13.76
C VAL A 103 10.14 -2.06 12.40
N PHE A 104 9.93 -3.01 11.49
CA PHE A 104 9.30 -2.73 10.21
C PHE A 104 7.78 -2.85 10.32
N ILE A 105 7.08 -1.76 10.02
CA ILE A 105 5.62 -1.71 9.99
C ILE A 105 5.11 -1.34 8.60
N SER A 106 3.91 -1.80 8.27
CA SER A 106 3.31 -1.55 6.96
C SER A 106 2.85 -0.08 6.81
N PRO A 107 2.75 0.47 5.58
CA PRO A 107 2.27 1.84 5.38
C PRO A 107 0.86 2.11 5.89
N SER A 108 -0.02 1.10 5.94
CA SER A 108 -1.33 1.26 6.59
C SER A 108 -1.18 1.39 8.11
N GLU A 109 -0.38 0.53 8.72
CA GLU A 109 -0.14 0.53 10.16
C GLU A 109 0.62 1.78 10.62
N ALA A 110 1.58 2.27 9.83
CA ALA A 110 2.27 3.52 10.11
C ALA A 110 1.30 4.72 10.11
N ARG A 111 0.30 4.73 9.23
CA ARG A 111 -0.75 5.76 9.21
C ARG A 111 -1.65 5.65 10.44
N GLU A 112 -2.08 4.44 10.78
CA GLU A 112 -2.93 4.19 11.95
C GLU A 112 -2.23 4.63 13.25
N ARG A 113 -0.95 4.26 13.44
CA ARG A 113 -0.18 4.70 14.61
C ARG A 113 0.00 6.21 14.67
N ALA A 114 0.27 6.87 13.54
CA ALA A 114 0.38 8.32 13.51
C ALA A 114 -0.94 9.03 13.83
N GLU A 115 -2.08 8.44 13.42
CA GLU A 115 -3.42 8.94 13.76
C GLU A 115 -3.74 8.75 15.26
N GLU A 116 -3.36 7.60 15.83
CA GLU A 116 -3.49 7.33 17.27
C GLU A 116 -2.61 8.27 18.11
N GLU A 117 -1.33 8.42 17.76
CA GLU A 117 -0.40 9.33 18.43
C GLU A 117 -0.91 10.77 18.41
N ALA A 118 -1.40 11.25 17.26
CA ALA A 118 -1.98 12.58 17.16
C ALA A 118 -3.23 12.75 18.04
N ALA A 119 -4.10 11.73 18.11
CA ALA A 119 -5.29 11.76 18.95
C ALA A 119 -4.95 11.74 20.45
N GLU A 120 -3.91 11.00 20.84
CA GLU A 120 -3.40 10.97 22.22
C GLU A 120 -2.81 12.32 22.61
N GLU A 121 -1.99 12.94 21.75
CA GLU A 121 -1.44 14.27 21.98
C GLU A 121 -2.55 15.32 22.16
N GLU A 122 -3.57 15.32 21.29
CA GLU A 122 -4.72 16.23 21.42
C GLU A 122 -5.48 16.02 22.73
N PHE A 123 -5.60 14.77 23.18
CA PHE A 123 -6.23 14.45 24.46
C PHE A 123 -5.38 14.96 25.63
N HIS A 124 -4.07 14.70 25.62
CA HIS A 124 -3.15 15.16 26.66
C HIS A 124 -3.17 16.69 26.78
N ASP A 125 -3.08 17.42 25.67
CA ASP A 125 -3.13 18.88 25.67
C ASP A 125 -4.43 19.42 26.26
N ARG A 126 -5.56 18.79 25.93
CA ARG A 126 -6.87 19.18 26.46
C ARG A 126 -6.96 18.95 27.97
N GLU A 127 -6.48 17.81 28.47
CA GLU A 127 -6.52 17.50 29.90
C GLU A 127 -5.51 18.34 30.70
N PHE A 128 -4.31 18.57 30.18
CA PHE A 128 -3.34 19.50 30.78
C PHE A 128 -3.89 20.94 30.84
N GLY A 129 -4.57 21.40 29.78
CA GLY A 129 -5.25 22.70 29.78
C GLY A 129 -6.31 22.82 30.87
N LYS A 130 -7.10 21.76 31.11
CA LYS A 130 -8.07 21.72 32.22
C LYS A 130 -7.39 21.79 33.58
N LEU A 131 -6.32 21.01 33.79
CA LEU A 131 -5.57 21.04 35.04
C LEU A 131 -5.02 22.45 35.33
N LEU A 132 -4.41 23.10 34.33
CA LEU A 132 -3.89 24.46 34.47
C LEU A 132 -5.00 25.49 34.76
N SER A 133 -6.20 25.29 34.22
CA SER A 133 -7.36 26.15 34.51
C SER A 133 -7.92 26.01 35.93
N ILE A 134 -7.61 24.92 36.64
CA ILE A 134 -8.04 24.69 38.03
C ILE A 134 -7.11 25.39 39.04
N PHE A 135 -5.85 25.66 38.64
CA PHE A 135 -4.85 26.31 39.49
C PHE A 135 -4.72 27.83 39.25
N ASN A 136 -5.57 28.41 38.40
CA ASN A 136 -5.75 29.86 38.19
C ASN A 136 -7.10 30.31 38.75
#